data_AF-A0A834L9V9-F1
#
_entry.id   AF-A0A834L9V9-F1
#
_cell.length_a   1.000
_cell.length_b   1.000
_cell.length_c   1.000
_cell.angle_alpha   90.00
_cell.angle_beta   90.00
_cell.angle_gamma   90.00
#
_symmetry.space_group_name_H-M   'P 1'
#
loop_
_entity.id
_entity.type
_entity.pdbx_description
1 polymer ?
#
loop_
_entity_poly.entity_id
_entity_poly.type
_entity_poly.pdbx_seq_one_letter_code
_entity_poly.pdbx_strand_id
1 'polypeptide(L)'
;MKSLLKSEALTKVIAIDLDKEAYEVGLPFVRKADVEHKINYIHSDGMIALNNLLKNERQEGEFDFAFVDADKENYINYHELLLKLVKVGGIIAYDNTLWYGSVAPSEHEEVEDTPWDALRKLNSFLASDSRIDLSLISIADGLTLCRRLR
;
A
#
# COMPACT_ATOMS: atom_id res chain seq x y z
N MET A 1 -11.51 -42.56 8.38
CA MET A 1 -10.53 -41.50 8.68
C MET A 1 -11.00 -40.21 8.03
N LYS A 2 -11.57 -39.28 8.81
CA LYS A 2 -11.84 -37.91 8.34
C LYS A 2 -10.48 -37.24 8.13
N SER A 3 -10.13 -36.97 6.88
CA SER A 3 -8.99 -36.13 6.54
C SER A 3 -9.18 -34.77 7.20
N LEU A 4 -8.32 -34.46 8.16
CA LEU A 4 -8.08 -33.11 8.65
C LEU A 4 -7.48 -32.31 7.49
N LEU A 5 -8.33 -31.86 6.56
CA LEU A 5 -8.04 -30.67 5.78
C LEU A 5 -8.01 -29.53 6.80
N LYS A 6 -6.81 -29.23 7.30
CA LYS A 6 -6.51 -27.92 7.88
C LYS A 6 -7.11 -26.91 6.91
N SER A 7 -8.00 -26.04 7.39
CA SER A 7 -8.44 -24.91 6.59
C SER A 7 -7.19 -24.10 6.28
N GLU A 8 -6.65 -24.22 5.08
CA GLU A 8 -5.76 -23.21 4.54
C GLU A 8 -6.57 -21.92 4.62
N ALA A 9 -6.13 -20.96 5.43
CA ALA A 9 -6.68 -19.63 5.36
C ALA A 9 -6.52 -19.20 3.91
N LEU A 10 -7.62 -19.05 3.18
CA LEU A 10 -7.58 -18.63 1.79
C LEU A 10 -6.93 -17.25 1.76
N THR A 11 -5.70 -17.16 1.25
CA THR A 11 -5.03 -15.88 1.03
C THR A 11 -5.89 -15.04 0.09
N LYS A 12 -6.21 -13.82 0.53
CA LYS A 12 -6.99 -12.86 -0.25
C LYS A 12 -6.22 -11.56 -0.39
N VAL A 13 -6.41 -10.91 -1.53
CA VAL A 13 -5.91 -9.57 -1.83
C VAL A 13 -7.11 -8.70 -2.12
N ILE A 14 -7.24 -7.57 -1.43
CA ILE A 14 -8.15 -6.51 -1.84
C ILE A 14 -7.35 -5.56 -2.73
N ALA A 15 -7.75 -5.44 -3.99
CA ALA A 15 -7.15 -4.53 -4.95
C ALA A 15 -8.12 -3.35 -5.16
N ILE A 16 -7.64 -2.12 -5.02
CA ILE A 16 -8.46 -0.91 -5.14
C ILE A 16 -7.83 -0.04 -6.22
N ASP A 17 -8.62 0.33 -7.23
CA ASP A 17 -8.18 1.24 -8.28
C ASP A 17 -9.38 2.03 -8.83
N LEU A 18 -9.10 3.23 -9.34
CA LEU A 18 -10.05 4.07 -10.07
C LEU A 18 -10.13 3.68 -11.55
N ASP A 19 -9.08 3.08 -12.10
CA ASP A 19 -8.99 2.70 -13.51
C ASP A 19 -9.34 1.21 -13.68
N LYS A 20 -10.62 0.94 -13.93
CA LYS A 20 -11.11 -0.42 -14.16
C LYS A 20 -10.53 -1.03 -15.44
N GLU A 21 -10.34 -0.23 -16.47
CA GLU A 21 -9.81 -0.65 -17.75
C GLU A 21 -8.36 -1.15 -17.60
N ALA A 22 -7.52 -0.44 -16.84
CA ALA A 22 -6.15 -0.86 -16.53
C ALA A 22 -6.11 -2.22 -15.81
N TYR A 23 -6.97 -2.43 -14.82
CA TYR A 23 -7.10 -3.74 -14.17
C TYR A 23 -7.50 -4.85 -15.17
N GLU A 24 -8.48 -4.57 -16.04
CA GLU A 24 -8.98 -5.55 -17.02
C GLU A 24 -7.94 -5.90 -18.09
N VAL A 25 -7.01 -4.99 -18.43
CA VAL A 25 -5.88 -5.28 -19.33
C VAL A 25 -4.96 -6.37 -18.75
N GLY A 26 -4.73 -6.35 -17.43
CA GLY A 26 -3.89 -7.35 -16.74
C GLY A 26 -4.62 -8.68 -16.46
N LEU A 27 -5.95 -8.67 -16.41
CA LEU A 27 -6.77 -9.79 -15.96
C LEU A 27 -6.57 -11.11 -16.74
N PRO A 28 -6.34 -11.13 -18.07
CA PRO A 28 -6.02 -12.36 -18.79
C PRO A 28 -4.76 -13.06 -18.26
N PHE A 29 -3.75 -12.32 -17.80
CA PHE A 29 -2.53 -12.89 -17.24
C PHE A 29 -2.74 -13.45 -15.84
N VAL A 30 -3.50 -12.73 -15.01
CA VAL A 30 -3.93 -13.19 -13.68
C VAL A 30 -4.73 -14.50 -13.78
N ARG A 31 -5.64 -14.58 -14.76
CA ARG A 31 -6.41 -15.79 -15.09
C ARG A 31 -5.53 -16.93 -15.55
N LYS A 32 -4.60 -16.64 -16.46
CA LYS A 32 -3.63 -17.63 -16.96
C LYS A 32 -2.75 -18.18 -15.84
N ALA A 33 -2.46 -17.38 -14.82
CA ALA A 33 -1.71 -17.78 -13.64
C ALA A 33 -2.57 -18.48 -12.56
N ASP A 34 -3.88 -18.63 -12.78
CA ASP A 34 -4.84 -19.24 -11.86
C ASP A 34 -4.84 -18.62 -10.44
N VAL A 35 -4.79 -17.29 -10.36
CA VAL A 35 -4.81 -16.55 -9.08
C VAL A 35 -5.91 -15.50 -8.96
N GLU A 36 -6.77 -15.36 -9.98
CA GLU A 36 -7.91 -14.42 -9.95
C GLU A 36 -8.80 -14.66 -8.73
N HIS A 37 -9.00 -15.92 -8.33
CA HIS A 37 -9.81 -16.30 -7.17
C HIS A 37 -9.30 -15.76 -5.82
N LYS A 38 -8.06 -15.24 -5.77
CA LYS A 38 -7.47 -14.59 -4.59
C LYS A 38 -7.78 -13.09 -4.54
N ILE A 39 -8.15 -12.48 -5.66
CA ILE A 39 -8.30 -11.03 -5.79
C ILE A 39 -9.77 -10.64 -5.61
N ASN A 40 -10.02 -9.71 -4.69
CA ASN A 40 -11.26 -8.98 -4.57
C ASN A 40 -11.02 -7.54 -5.06
N TYR A 41 -11.37 -7.28 -6.32
CA TYR A 41 -11.20 -5.97 -6.92
C TYR A 41 -12.34 -5.01 -6.53
N ILE A 42 -11.98 -3.81 -6.08
CA ILE A 42 -12.88 -2.72 -5.72
C ILE A 42 -12.59 -1.55 -6.66
N HIS A 43 -13.50 -1.30 -7.60
CA HIS A 43 -13.45 -0.10 -8.43
C HIS A 43 -13.91 1.12 -7.61
N SER A 44 -12.97 1.87 -7.05
CA SER A 44 -13.25 3.02 -6.20
C SER A 44 -12.00 3.86 -5.95
N ASP A 45 -12.21 5.10 -5.51
CA ASP A 45 -11.15 5.89 -4.90
C ASP A 45 -10.59 5.18 -3.65
N GLY A 46 -9.27 5.20 -3.50
CA GLY A 46 -8.56 4.53 -2.41
C GLY A 46 -9.04 4.98 -1.03
N MET A 47 -9.22 6.29 -0.83
CA MET A 47 -9.63 6.84 0.46
C MET A 47 -11.07 6.43 0.78
N ILE A 48 -11.97 6.45 -0.21
CA ILE A 48 -13.36 6.00 -0.03
C ILE A 48 -13.40 4.51 0.34
N ALA A 49 -12.65 3.67 -0.36
CA ALA A 49 -12.61 2.23 -0.10
C ALA A 49 -12.06 1.91 1.29
N LEU A 50 -10.93 2.49 1.70
CA LEU A 50 -10.34 2.26 3.02
C LEU A 50 -11.25 2.73 4.15
N ASN A 51 -11.91 3.89 4.00
CA ASN A 51 -12.90 4.36 4.98
C ASN A 51 -14.09 3.41 5.08
N ASN A 52 -14.55 2.83 3.97
CA ASN A 52 -15.63 1.86 3.99
C ASN A 52 -15.22 0.53 4.64
N LEU A 53 -13.97 0.09 4.46
CA LEU A 53 -13.43 -1.07 5.19
C LEU A 53 -13.44 -0.82 6.70
N LEU A 54 -13.02 0.37 7.14
CA LEU A 54 -13.00 0.74 8.56
C LEU A 54 -14.37 0.86 9.22
N LYS A 55 -15.44 1.11 8.46
CA LYS A 55 -16.82 1.08 9.01
C LYS A 55 -17.24 -0.32 9.47
N ASN A 56 -16.56 -1.36 8.98
CA ASN A 56 -16.75 -2.72 9.44
C ASN A 56 -15.70 -3.02 10.52
N GLU A 57 -16.09 -2.95 11.79
CA GLU A 57 -15.19 -3.18 12.95
C GLU A 57 -14.42 -4.51 12.86
N ARG A 58 -14.94 -5.49 12.11
CA ARG A 58 -14.26 -6.77 11.82
C ARG A 58 -13.10 -6.67 10.83
N GLN A 59 -12.67 -5.48 10.42
CA GLN A 59 -11.55 -5.28 9.50
C GLN A 59 -10.39 -4.53 10.15
N GLU A 60 -10.57 -4.03 11.38
CA GLU A 60 -9.49 -3.40 12.12
C GLU A 60 -8.44 -4.45 12.52
N GLY A 61 -7.19 -4.24 12.12
CA GLY A 61 -6.08 -5.15 12.41
C GLY A 61 -6.15 -6.50 11.72
N GLU A 62 -6.90 -6.65 10.61
CA GLU A 62 -7.04 -7.92 9.89
C GLU A 62 -6.06 -8.08 8.72
N PHE A 63 -5.40 -7.01 8.28
CA PHE A 63 -4.48 -7.08 7.14
C PHE A 63 -3.07 -7.41 7.61
N ASP A 64 -2.45 -8.40 6.98
CA ASP A 64 -1.04 -8.74 7.19
C ASP A 64 -0.08 -7.76 6.49
N PHE A 65 -0.52 -7.25 5.34
CA PHE A 65 0.29 -6.45 4.43
C PHE A 65 -0.57 -5.45 3.66
N ALA A 66 -0.03 -4.26 3.39
CA ALA A 66 -0.58 -3.29 2.46
C ALA A 66 0.53 -2.76 1.54
N PHE A 67 0.24 -2.66 0.24
CA PHE A 67 1.11 -2.03 -0.75
C PHE A 67 0.41 -0.80 -1.30
N VAL A 68 1.07 0.35 -1.24
CA VAL A 68 0.52 1.64 -1.64
C VAL A 68 1.36 2.15 -2.81
N ASP A 69 0.78 2.04 -4.00
CA ASP A 69 1.25 2.67 -5.23
C ASP A 69 0.08 3.40 -5.91
N ALA A 70 -0.27 4.55 -5.35
CA ALA A 70 -1.38 5.39 -5.83
C ALA A 70 -0.92 6.86 -5.96
N ASP A 71 -1.84 7.81 -5.82
CA ASP A 71 -1.57 9.25 -5.79
C ASP A 71 -0.78 9.64 -4.53
N LYS A 72 0.37 10.27 -4.76
CA LYS A 72 1.41 10.44 -3.75
C LYS A 72 1.01 11.49 -2.69
N GLU A 73 0.16 12.43 -3.07
CA GLU A 73 -0.42 13.47 -2.21
C GLU A 73 -1.22 12.90 -1.04
N ASN A 74 -1.83 11.71 -1.21
CA ASN A 74 -2.63 11.07 -0.17
C ASN A 74 -1.86 10.02 0.66
N TYR A 75 -0.58 9.78 0.44
CA TYR A 75 0.14 8.70 1.15
C TYR A 75 0.09 8.81 2.68
N ILE A 76 0.18 10.03 3.22
CA ILE A 76 0.04 10.26 4.67
C ILE A 76 -1.39 9.92 5.13
N ASN A 77 -2.41 10.27 4.34
CA ASN A 77 -3.80 9.95 4.66
C ASN A 77 -4.05 8.44 4.60
N TYR A 78 -3.47 7.75 3.60
CA TYR A 78 -3.48 6.29 3.53
C TYR A 78 -2.81 5.68 4.75
N HIS A 79 -1.66 6.20 5.19
CA HIS A 79 -0.95 5.71 6.38
C HIS A 79 -1.82 5.72 7.63
N GLU A 80 -2.55 6.80 7.88
CA GLU A 80 -3.42 6.90 9.06
C GLU A 80 -4.58 5.91 9.04
N LEU A 81 -5.12 5.58 7.85
CA LEU A 81 -6.17 4.56 7.72
C LEU A 81 -5.59 3.14 7.78
N LEU A 82 -4.46 2.90 7.10
CA LEU A 82 -3.81 1.60 7.03
C LEU A 82 -3.21 1.18 8.36
N LEU A 83 -2.75 2.10 9.20
CA LEU A 83 -2.34 1.77 10.56
C LEU A 83 -3.46 1.19 11.41
N LYS A 84 -4.73 1.47 11.09
CA LYS A 84 -5.89 0.84 11.77
C LYS A 84 -6.19 -0.53 11.17
N LEU A 85 -6.12 -0.66 9.85
CA LEU A 85 -6.45 -1.89 9.13
C LEU A 85 -5.37 -2.98 9.22
N VAL A 86 -4.09 -2.60 9.15
CA VAL A 86 -2.96 -3.53 9.20
C VAL A 86 -2.67 -3.93 10.63
N LYS A 87 -2.51 -5.22 10.91
CA LYS A 87 -2.26 -5.75 12.26
C LYS A 87 -0.93 -5.26 12.85
N VAL A 88 -0.81 -5.27 14.18
CA VAL A 88 0.50 -5.10 14.83
C VAL A 88 1.45 -6.19 14.35
N GLY A 89 2.64 -5.78 13.91
CA GLY A 89 3.64 -6.62 13.25
C GLY A 89 3.44 -6.80 11.74
N GLY A 90 2.30 -6.37 11.19
CA GLY A 90 2.07 -6.29 9.74
C GLY A 90 2.87 -5.15 9.10
N ILE A 91 2.94 -5.15 7.77
CA ILE A 91 3.79 -4.24 6.99
C ILE A 91 2.95 -3.40 6.05
N ILE A 92 3.19 -2.10 6.03
CA ILE A 92 2.74 -1.19 4.98
C ILE A 92 3.96 -0.84 4.12
N ALA A 93 3.85 -0.97 2.81
CA ALA A 93 4.92 -0.66 1.86
C ALA A 93 4.48 0.48 0.94
N TYR A 94 5.28 1.54 0.88
CA TYR A 94 5.06 2.70 0.01
C TYR A 94 6.06 2.68 -1.14
N ASP A 95 5.55 2.69 -2.38
CA ASP A 95 6.39 2.70 -3.57
C ASP A 95 6.82 4.11 -4.00
N ASN A 96 7.86 4.16 -4.82
CA ASN A 96 8.43 5.37 -5.42
C ASN A 96 8.89 6.46 -4.42
N THR A 97 9.31 6.06 -3.23
CA THR A 97 9.67 7.00 -2.14
C THR A 97 10.98 7.75 -2.38
N LEU A 98 11.78 7.37 -3.38
CA LEU A 98 12.96 8.12 -3.84
C LEU A 98 12.67 9.02 -5.06
N TRP A 99 11.59 8.76 -5.80
CA TRP A 99 11.09 9.55 -6.93
C TRP A 99 12.15 10.04 -7.91
N TYR A 100 12.78 9.10 -8.60
CA TYR A 100 13.90 9.28 -9.52
C TYR A 100 15.11 9.98 -8.91
N GLY A 101 15.22 9.96 -7.58
CA GLY A 101 16.22 10.68 -6.80
C GLY A 101 15.88 12.14 -6.53
N SER A 102 14.78 12.67 -7.10
CA SER A 102 14.40 14.08 -6.99
C SER A 102 14.15 14.53 -5.55
N VAL A 103 13.83 13.63 -4.63
CA VAL A 103 13.64 13.94 -3.20
C VAL A 103 14.91 14.51 -2.56
N ALA A 104 16.08 14.38 -3.20
CA ALA A 104 17.33 15.00 -2.80
C ALA A 104 17.93 15.81 -3.98
N PRO A 105 17.31 16.94 -4.37
CA PRO A 105 17.76 17.71 -5.52
C PRO A 105 19.08 18.41 -5.22
N SER A 106 19.89 18.62 -6.25
CA SER A 106 21.08 19.47 -6.17
C SER A 106 20.69 20.96 -6.08
N GLU A 107 21.62 21.81 -5.63
CA GLU A 107 21.37 23.26 -5.45
C GLU A 107 20.97 24.01 -6.75
N HIS A 108 21.08 23.36 -7.91
CA HIS A 108 20.86 23.95 -9.23
C HIS A 108 19.71 23.29 -10.02
N GLU A 109 18.99 22.33 -9.42
CA GLU A 109 17.86 21.68 -10.08
C GLU A 109 16.54 22.39 -9.76
N GLU A 110 15.88 22.88 -10.80
CA GLU A 110 14.48 23.30 -10.71
C GLU A 110 13.60 22.06 -10.65
N VAL A 111 12.84 21.92 -9.57
CA VAL A 111 11.89 20.82 -9.39
C VAL A 111 10.53 21.29 -9.91
N GLU A 112 10.21 20.97 -11.16
CA GLU A 112 8.88 21.25 -11.73
C GLU A 112 7.90 20.09 -11.49
N ASP A 113 6.64 20.47 -11.27
CA ASP A 113 5.39 19.70 -11.42
C ASP A 113 5.46 18.18 -11.11
N THR A 114 6.00 17.85 -9.95
CA THR A 114 6.10 16.48 -9.44
C THR A 114 5.56 16.41 -8.02
N PRO A 115 5.12 15.24 -7.52
CA PRO A 115 4.71 15.04 -6.13
C PRO A 115 5.88 15.14 -5.12
N TRP A 116 6.95 15.84 -5.49
CA TRP A 116 8.20 16.00 -4.75
C TRP A 116 7.99 16.46 -3.31
N ASP A 117 7.20 17.52 -3.11
CA ASP A 117 6.92 18.05 -1.77
C ASP A 117 6.10 17.06 -0.94
N ALA A 118 5.13 16.37 -1.56
CA ALA A 118 4.34 15.33 -0.89
C ALA A 118 5.22 14.16 -0.42
N LEU A 119 6.15 13.69 -1.26
CA LEU A 119 7.05 12.59 -0.93
C LEU A 119 8.11 12.96 0.11
N ARG A 120 8.65 14.18 0.08
CA ARG A 120 9.55 14.66 1.15
C ARG A 120 8.82 14.79 2.50
N LYS A 121 7.59 15.31 2.48
CA LYS A 121 6.72 15.37 3.66
C LYS A 121 6.42 13.97 4.18
N LEU A 122 6.06 13.03 3.30
CA LEU A 122 5.85 11.64 3.65
C LEU A 122 7.10 11.03 4.28
N ASN A 123 8.25 11.10 3.63
CA ASN A 123 9.50 10.49 4.11
C ASN A 123 9.88 11.02 5.49
N SER A 124 9.74 12.33 5.71
CA SER A 124 9.98 12.96 7.01
C SER A 124 8.96 12.54 8.07
N PHE A 125 7.69 12.47 7.68
CA PHE A 125 6.60 12.02 8.54
C PHE A 125 6.82 10.57 8.98
N LEU A 126 7.06 9.65 8.05
CA LEU A 126 7.29 8.23 8.34
C LEU A 126 8.54 8.03 9.22
N ALA A 127 9.64 8.75 8.93
CA ALA A 127 10.86 8.68 9.73
C ALA A 127 10.69 9.14 11.19
N SER A 128 9.66 9.94 11.47
CA SER A 128 9.34 10.42 12.82
C SER A 128 8.18 9.68 13.49
N ASP A 129 7.52 8.75 12.79
CA ASP A 129 6.37 8.03 13.31
C ASP A 129 6.77 6.88 14.25
N SER A 130 6.69 7.14 15.55
CA SER A 130 6.95 6.16 16.62
C SER A 130 5.99 4.95 16.67
N ARG A 131 4.99 4.86 15.78
CA ARG A 131 4.09 3.69 15.68
C ARG A 131 4.65 2.61 14.75
N ILE A 132 5.76 2.86 14.05
CA ILE A 132 6.34 1.94 13.07
C ILE A 132 7.83 1.71 13.29
N ASP A 133 8.33 0.56 12.84
CA ASP A 133 9.74 0.40 12.45
C ASP A 133 9.86 0.63 10.94
N LEU A 134 10.79 1.48 10.53
CA LEU A 134 10.95 1.89 9.14
C LEU A 134 12.23 1.34 8.51
N SER A 135 12.13 0.90 7.25
CA SER A 135 13.26 0.58 6.39
C SER A 135 13.01 1.11 4.97
N LEU A 136 13.77 2.12 4.56
CA LEU A 136 13.84 2.54 3.16
C LEU A 136 14.83 1.66 2.40
N ILE A 137 14.37 0.99 1.34
CA ILE A 137 15.17 0.09 0.51
C ILE A 137 15.32 0.71 -0.88
N SER A 138 16.56 0.80 -1.37
CA SER A 138 16.90 1.32 -2.70
C SER A 138 16.69 0.30 -3.82
N ILE A 139 15.48 -0.28 -3.90
CA ILE A 139 15.04 -1.10 -5.04
C ILE A 139 14.15 -0.22 -5.92
N ALA A 140 14.35 -0.32 -7.24
CA ALA A 140 13.63 0.48 -8.24
C ALA A 140 13.62 1.96 -7.86
N ASP A 141 12.44 2.55 -7.70
CA ASP A 141 12.27 3.97 -7.40
C ASP A 141 12.15 4.29 -5.89
N GLY A 142 12.61 3.36 -5.06
CA GLY A 142 12.59 3.46 -3.60
C GLY A 142 11.34 2.87 -2.98
N LEU A 143 11.53 1.86 -2.13
CA LEU A 143 10.46 1.20 -1.41
C LEU A 143 10.63 1.42 0.10
N THR A 144 9.68 2.09 0.73
CA THR A 144 9.69 2.27 2.19
C THR A 144 8.80 1.24 2.85
N LEU A 145 9.40 0.37 3.67
CA LEU A 145 8.70 -0.61 4.49
C LEU A 145 8.46 -0.05 5.89
N CYS A 146 7.20 -0.09 6.33
CA CYS A 146 6.73 0.37 7.63
C CYS A 146 6.10 -0.82 8.38
N ARG A 147 6.81 -1.39 9.34
CA ARG A 147 6.25 -2.46 10.21
C ARG A 147 5.51 -1.83 11.38
N ARG A 148 4.20 -2.09 11.51
CA ARG A 148 3.38 -1.55 12.60
C ARG A 148 3.81 -2.11 13.96
N LEU A 149 3.97 -1.25 14.96
CA LEU A 149 4.36 -1.62 16.33
C LEU A 149 3.21 -1.58 17.33
N ARG A 150 2.20 -0.71 17.10
CA ARG A 150 1.06 -0.49 17.98
C ARG A 150 -0.12 0.09 17.21
#